data_AF-A0A4Y2LDW1-F1
#
_entry.id   AF-A0A4Y2LDW1-F1
#
_cell.length_a   1.000
_cell.length_b   1.000
_cell.length_c   1.000
_cell.angle_alpha   90.00
_cell.angle_beta   90.00
_cell.angle_gamma   90.00
#
_symmetry.space_group_name_H-M   'P 1'
#
loop_
_entity.id
_entity.type
_entity.pdbx_description
1 polymer ?
#
loop_
_entity_poly.entity_id
_entity_poly.type
_entity_poly.pdbx_seq_one_letter_code
_entity_poly.pdbx_strand_id
1 'polypeptide(L)'
;MFSDESRFSLQSDSRRTFISRAPGTRYHQENTIERHRYGGAGWLVWGGIILGSRTDLHVQSVTMTGHIYRDVILEQHVRLFWGAMGAEFLFMDDNARPHRANIVDECLQSEDITRMDWPAYSPDLKPIEHVWDMLGRRIAARQPSPTCLRNFGEHCLMSVVIFQDQIDNLILSMPRRFVQVLKTAPSPLKTEEEKKKAMEDEALKETKLIEEKMPKSSSKKKSHLEDDQSVKLKSGSHTLLVYLKSRTGSFVPHIFYIIEVTPKLTLGMLNELTVHGSVSSNVASFIKQLDNIQNHPLIRSPLSSFDAFETEFRNLIDVIWKSKISIDKERHMKKLVSKWEQLKLCELEKIFKMPKDKITNPRLESGLSSCSDVLKSFFEECVAIPCLKFEETTQSSEYQEVLKTLQKISVKRLSDVADFLEVKAMQNITMASYPFFKYPGLIHFIYIDRNSDCLIAPNVVVKKGHLNGTPSLKQKIWKMVSVGRRYIDGIKNFCCLWKDNDLYFYYNIWFEDSTGRVIKPTAHPNLKHFPKKGIICGNFYKRLVQECFPAASHNHILCYEFFCVHLESTPVETIVDHSRKLCTQLWDFSGAYRTSLDLL
;
A
#
# COMPACT_ATOMS: atom_id res chain seq x y z
N MET A 1 -41.85 4.19 -13.58
CA MET A 1 -41.07 3.49 -12.54
C MET A 1 -39.81 4.27 -12.25
N PHE A 2 -39.49 4.50 -10.96
CA PHE A 2 -38.20 5.05 -10.54
C PHE A 2 -37.30 3.90 -10.11
N SER A 3 -36.06 3.84 -10.61
CA SER A 3 -35.08 2.82 -10.25
C SER A 3 -33.72 3.40 -9.87
N ASP A 4 -32.93 2.64 -9.13
CA ASP A 4 -31.59 3.03 -8.66
C ASP A 4 -30.83 1.83 -8.08
N GLU A 5 -29.51 1.94 -7.96
CA GLU A 5 -28.65 1.01 -7.24
C GLU A 5 -28.11 1.60 -5.92
N SER A 6 -28.23 0.84 -4.84
CA SER A 6 -27.62 1.19 -3.54
C SER A 6 -26.70 0.09 -3.03
N ARG A 7 -25.65 0.48 -2.30
CA ARG A 7 -24.69 -0.45 -1.70
C ARG A 7 -24.97 -0.63 -0.22
N PHE A 8 -25.13 -1.88 0.21
CA PHE A 8 -25.31 -2.24 1.62
C PHE A 8 -24.12 -3.07 2.12
N SER A 9 -23.53 -2.66 3.24
CA SER A 9 -22.35 -3.28 3.86
C SER A 9 -22.62 -3.68 5.32
N LEU A 10 -21.80 -4.58 5.87
CA LEU A 10 -21.93 -5.05 7.27
C LEU A 10 -21.69 -3.95 8.32
N GLN A 11 -21.00 -2.87 7.96
CA GLN A 11 -20.78 -1.70 8.81
C GLN A 11 -21.58 -0.54 8.25
N SER A 12 -22.39 0.13 9.08
CA SER A 12 -23.25 1.22 8.58
C SER A 12 -22.41 2.36 8.01
N ASP A 13 -22.70 2.79 6.78
CA ASP A 13 -22.09 3.95 6.13
C ASP A 13 -22.68 5.30 6.63
N SER A 14 -23.35 5.30 7.78
CA SER A 14 -23.93 6.49 8.40
C SER A 14 -22.92 7.64 8.42
N ARG A 15 -23.12 8.62 7.54
CA ARG A 15 -22.28 9.83 7.45
C ARG A 15 -22.57 10.82 8.58
N ARG A 16 -23.49 10.50 9.49
CA ARG A 16 -24.02 11.43 10.50
C ARG A 16 -23.80 10.87 11.90
N THR A 17 -22.59 11.06 12.40
CA THR A 17 -22.34 11.04 13.84
C THR A 17 -21.94 12.44 14.26
N PHE A 18 -22.78 13.08 15.06
CA PHE A 18 -22.45 14.38 15.66
C PHE A 18 -21.70 14.11 16.97
N ILE A 19 -20.52 14.70 17.10
CA ILE A 19 -19.64 14.55 18.26
C ILE A 19 -19.38 15.95 18.82
N SER A 20 -19.70 16.17 20.09
CA SER A 20 -19.31 17.37 20.83
C SER A 20 -17.93 17.16 21.44
N ARG A 21 -17.03 18.13 21.32
CA ARG A 21 -15.64 17.99 21.78
C ARG A 21 -14.97 19.32 22.10
N ALA A 22 -13.86 19.26 22.84
CA ALA A 22 -13.02 20.42 23.14
C ALA A 22 -12.16 20.86 21.92
N PRO A 23 -11.78 22.15 21.82
CA PRO A 23 -10.83 22.61 20.80
C PRO A 23 -9.52 21.81 20.82
N GLY A 24 -8.96 21.50 19.65
CA GLY A 24 -7.75 20.67 19.52
C GLY A 24 -7.99 19.15 19.56
N THR A 25 -9.11 18.68 20.08
CA THR A 25 -9.37 17.22 20.23
C THR A 25 -9.97 16.53 18.99
N ARG A 26 -9.97 17.26 17.85
CA ARG A 26 -9.64 16.72 16.50
C ARG A 26 -9.88 15.23 16.27
N TYR A 27 -8.86 14.53 16.68
CA TYR A 27 -8.47 13.24 16.13
C TYR A 27 -8.21 12.23 17.23
N HIS A 28 -8.56 12.58 18.47
CA HIS A 28 -8.57 11.64 19.59
C HIS A 28 -9.50 10.48 19.28
N GLN A 29 -9.13 9.28 19.76
CA GLN A 29 -9.87 8.05 19.52
C GLN A 29 -11.35 8.14 19.93
N GLU A 30 -11.66 8.84 21.02
CA GLU A 30 -13.04 9.10 21.48
C GLU A 30 -13.88 9.95 20.51
N ASN A 31 -13.23 10.74 19.65
CA ASN A 31 -13.84 11.66 18.68
C ASN A 31 -13.71 11.17 17.23
N THR A 32 -13.16 9.97 17.01
CA THR A 32 -12.94 9.39 15.68
C THR A 32 -13.57 8.01 15.58
N ILE A 33 -14.33 7.77 14.52
CA ILE A 33 -14.84 6.44 14.22
C ILE A 33 -13.99 5.85 13.12
N GLU A 34 -13.41 4.68 13.40
CA GLU A 34 -12.66 3.94 12.39
C GLU A 34 -13.58 3.45 11.27
N ARG A 35 -13.16 3.69 10.02
CA ARG A 35 -13.79 3.18 8.81
C ARG A 35 -12.76 2.42 7.99
N HIS A 36 -13.10 1.21 7.56
CA HIS A 36 -12.29 0.44 6.61
C HIS A 36 -12.26 1.17 5.26
N ARG A 37 -11.06 1.38 4.67
CA ARG A 37 -10.88 2.07 3.37
C ARG A 37 -11.46 1.27 2.21
N TYR A 38 -11.41 -0.06 2.30
CA TYR A 38 -12.32 -0.90 1.55
C TYR A 38 -13.60 -0.90 2.36
N GLY A 39 -14.55 -0.02 2.02
CA GLY A 39 -15.92 -0.16 2.52
C GLY A 39 -16.24 -1.63 2.38
N GLY A 40 -16.51 -2.30 3.51
CA GLY A 40 -16.41 -3.76 3.60
C GLY A 40 -17.10 -4.43 2.42
N ALA A 41 -16.71 -5.67 2.09
CA ALA A 41 -17.45 -6.41 1.08
C ALA A 41 -18.95 -6.26 1.39
N GLY A 42 -19.73 -5.96 0.36
CA GLY A 42 -21.05 -5.37 0.47
C GLY A 42 -21.78 -5.61 -0.84
N TRP A 43 -23.10 -5.70 -0.74
CA TRP A 43 -23.95 -6.07 -1.85
C TRP A 43 -24.41 -4.81 -2.57
N LEU A 44 -24.27 -4.81 -3.90
CA LEU A 44 -24.95 -3.84 -4.73
C LEU A 44 -26.37 -4.34 -4.94
N VAL A 45 -27.35 -3.50 -4.63
CA VAL A 45 -28.78 -3.87 -4.70
C VAL A 45 -29.46 -2.92 -5.66
N TRP A 46 -30.14 -3.47 -6.66
CA TRP A 46 -31.00 -2.72 -7.55
C TRP A 46 -32.46 -2.89 -7.13
N GLY A 47 -33.27 -1.85 -7.31
CA GLY A 47 -34.71 -1.93 -7.13
C GLY A 47 -35.45 -0.88 -7.95
N GLY A 48 -36.71 -1.17 -8.24
CA GLY A 48 -37.65 -0.26 -8.89
C GLY A 48 -38.90 -0.03 -8.04
N ILE A 49 -39.35 1.21 -7.96
CA ILE A 49 -40.61 1.61 -7.30
C ILE A 49 -41.57 2.25 -8.29
N ILE A 50 -42.86 1.99 -8.09
CA ILE A 50 -43.94 2.60 -8.86
C ILE A 50 -45.17 2.80 -7.97
N LEU A 51 -46.11 3.64 -8.39
CA LEU A 51 -47.32 3.85 -7.61
C LEU A 51 -48.11 2.53 -7.51
N GLY A 52 -48.43 2.11 -6.29
CA GLY A 52 -49.18 0.88 -6.00
C GLY A 52 -48.40 -0.42 -6.14
N SER A 53 -47.11 -0.39 -6.54
CA SER A 53 -46.29 -1.61 -6.65
C SER A 53 -44.77 -1.34 -6.53
N ARG A 54 -43.97 -2.40 -6.59
CA ARG A 54 -42.50 -2.35 -6.60
C ARG A 54 -41.93 -3.63 -7.20
N THR A 55 -40.70 -3.57 -7.69
CA THR A 55 -39.98 -4.77 -8.11
C THR A 55 -39.50 -5.56 -6.89
N ASP A 56 -39.17 -6.83 -7.11
CA ASP A 56 -38.24 -7.51 -6.22
C ASP A 56 -36.87 -6.80 -6.25
N LEU A 57 -36.14 -6.89 -5.14
CA LEU A 57 -34.78 -6.36 -5.06
C LEU A 57 -33.83 -7.32 -5.77
N HIS A 58 -33.00 -6.82 -6.67
CA HIS A 58 -31.96 -7.61 -7.31
C HIS A 58 -30.63 -7.42 -6.60
N VAL A 59 -30.03 -8.51 -6.12
CA VAL A 59 -28.77 -8.49 -5.39
C VAL A 59 -27.63 -8.88 -6.33
N GLN A 60 -26.76 -7.92 -6.63
CA GLN A 60 -25.63 -8.11 -7.54
C GLN A 60 -24.33 -8.34 -6.76
N SER A 61 -23.67 -9.47 -7.04
CA SER A 61 -22.41 -9.90 -6.40
C SER A 61 -21.14 -9.31 -7.03
N VAL A 62 -21.25 -8.71 -8.22
CA VAL A 62 -20.13 -8.12 -8.99
C VAL A 62 -20.45 -6.70 -9.46
N THR A 63 -19.46 -5.99 -10.02
CA THR A 63 -19.67 -4.64 -10.57
C THR A 63 -20.75 -4.62 -11.65
N MET A 64 -21.70 -3.68 -11.57
CA MET A 64 -22.73 -3.48 -12.58
C MET A 64 -22.09 -3.03 -13.91
N THR A 65 -22.37 -3.76 -14.99
CA THR A 65 -21.94 -3.45 -16.36
C THR A 65 -23.17 -3.27 -17.24
N GLY A 66 -23.02 -2.62 -18.41
CA GLY A 66 -24.14 -2.45 -19.34
C GLY A 66 -24.79 -3.78 -19.77
N HIS A 67 -24.01 -4.86 -19.88
CA HIS A 67 -24.51 -6.19 -20.23
C HIS A 67 -25.39 -6.76 -19.11
N ILE A 68 -24.92 -6.69 -17.87
CA ILE A 68 -25.68 -7.12 -16.69
C ILE A 68 -26.95 -6.29 -16.54
N TYR A 69 -26.84 -4.97 -16.73
CA TYR A 69 -27.99 -4.07 -16.67
C TYR A 69 -29.04 -4.44 -17.73
N ARG A 70 -28.63 -4.75 -18.97
CA ARG A 70 -29.56 -5.20 -20.01
C ARG A 70 -30.16 -6.57 -19.70
N ASP A 71 -29.33 -7.59 -19.52
CA ASP A 71 -29.76 -9.00 -19.45
C ASP A 71 -30.50 -9.36 -18.15
N VAL A 72 -30.24 -8.61 -17.08
CA VAL A 72 -30.81 -8.89 -15.75
C VAL A 72 -31.81 -7.80 -15.38
N ILE A 73 -31.39 -6.53 -15.39
CA ILE A 73 -32.27 -5.45 -14.91
C ILE A 73 -33.41 -5.18 -15.88
N LEU A 74 -33.09 -4.88 -17.15
CA LEU A 74 -34.12 -4.52 -18.12
C LEU A 74 -35.00 -5.73 -18.47
N GLU A 75 -34.39 -6.83 -18.89
CA GLU A 75 -35.12 -8.00 -19.40
C GLU A 75 -35.95 -8.72 -18.33
N GLN A 76 -35.45 -8.83 -17.09
CA GLN A 76 -36.11 -9.64 -16.06
C GLN A 76 -36.99 -8.82 -15.12
N HIS A 77 -36.67 -7.55 -14.89
CA HIS A 77 -37.40 -6.73 -13.91
C HIS A 77 -38.22 -5.61 -14.57
N VAL A 78 -37.62 -4.80 -15.44
CA VAL A 78 -38.32 -3.64 -16.04
C VAL A 78 -39.36 -4.10 -17.07
N ARG A 79 -39.02 -5.07 -17.91
CA ARG A 79 -39.90 -5.60 -18.97
C ARG A 79 -41.20 -6.18 -18.44
N LEU A 80 -41.19 -6.79 -17.25
CA LEU A 80 -42.40 -7.32 -16.61
C LEU A 80 -43.43 -6.22 -16.33
N PHE A 81 -42.96 -5.06 -15.87
CA PHE A 81 -43.83 -3.91 -15.59
C PHE A 81 -44.26 -3.19 -16.86
N TRP A 82 -43.37 -3.10 -17.86
CA TRP A 82 -43.73 -2.64 -19.20
C TRP A 82 -44.87 -3.48 -19.78
N GLY A 83 -44.75 -4.81 -19.80
CA GLY A 83 -45.78 -5.69 -20.33
C GLY A 83 -47.13 -5.59 -19.62
N ALA A 84 -47.15 -5.17 -18.36
CA ALA A 84 -48.38 -4.97 -17.59
C ALA A 84 -49.05 -3.60 -17.82
N MET A 85 -48.27 -2.54 -18.05
CA MET A 85 -48.78 -1.15 -18.16
C MET A 85 -48.84 -0.62 -19.59
N GLY A 86 -48.09 -1.21 -20.53
CA GLY A 86 -48.03 -0.76 -21.92
C GLY A 86 -47.53 0.69 -22.06
N ALA A 87 -48.02 1.38 -23.09
CA ALA A 87 -47.52 2.68 -23.55
C ALA A 87 -47.51 3.82 -22.50
N GLU A 88 -48.24 3.70 -21.38
CA GLU A 88 -48.22 4.69 -20.29
C GLU A 88 -47.01 4.52 -19.35
N PHE A 89 -46.25 3.44 -19.51
CA PHE A 89 -45.09 3.18 -18.67
C PHE A 89 -43.90 4.04 -19.07
N LEU A 90 -43.42 4.81 -18.11
CA LEU A 90 -42.22 5.63 -18.24
C LEU A 90 -41.14 5.11 -17.29
N PHE A 91 -40.00 4.73 -17.83
CA PHE A 91 -38.87 4.21 -17.05
C PHE A 91 -37.89 5.33 -16.67
N MET A 92 -37.55 5.45 -15.38
CA MET A 92 -36.53 6.37 -14.88
C MET A 92 -35.35 5.57 -14.33
N ASP A 93 -34.17 5.88 -14.89
CA ASP A 93 -32.86 5.58 -14.32
C ASP A 93 -31.99 6.86 -14.35
N ASP A 94 -30.83 6.79 -13.71
CA ASP A 94 -29.89 7.91 -13.75
C ASP A 94 -28.90 7.82 -14.93
N ASN A 95 -28.05 8.84 -15.06
CA ASN A 95 -27.05 8.92 -16.13
C ASN A 95 -25.76 8.12 -15.81
N ALA A 96 -25.82 7.06 -15.01
CA ALA A 96 -24.65 6.22 -14.77
C ALA A 96 -24.14 5.56 -16.06
N ARG A 97 -22.82 5.28 -16.11
CA ARG A 97 -22.17 4.76 -17.32
C ARG A 97 -22.80 3.47 -17.85
N PRO A 98 -23.20 2.47 -17.03
CA PRO A 98 -23.90 1.28 -17.52
C PRO A 98 -25.25 1.60 -18.17
N HIS A 99 -26.00 2.59 -17.66
CA HIS A 99 -27.34 2.95 -18.14
C HIS A 99 -27.32 3.71 -19.47
N ARG A 100 -26.16 4.24 -19.85
CA ARG A 100 -25.92 4.97 -21.10
C ARG A 100 -25.02 4.19 -22.06
N ALA A 101 -24.91 2.87 -21.87
CA ALA A 101 -24.22 2.01 -22.82
C ALA A 101 -25.10 1.77 -24.05
N ASN A 102 -24.50 1.71 -25.25
CA ASN A 102 -25.26 1.50 -26.50
C ASN A 102 -26.21 0.30 -26.45
N ILE A 103 -25.76 -0.81 -25.88
CA ILE A 103 -26.56 -2.04 -25.74
C ILE A 103 -27.81 -1.88 -24.84
N VAL A 104 -27.81 -0.89 -23.95
CA VAL A 104 -28.95 -0.55 -23.08
C VAL A 104 -29.92 0.34 -23.85
N ASP A 105 -29.41 1.34 -24.57
CA ASP A 105 -30.24 2.21 -25.42
C ASP A 105 -30.91 1.41 -26.55
N GLU A 106 -30.20 0.49 -27.19
CA GLU A 106 -30.73 -0.43 -28.21
C GLU A 106 -31.85 -1.32 -27.65
N CYS A 107 -31.68 -1.85 -26.43
CA CYS A 107 -32.70 -2.69 -25.77
C CYS A 107 -33.97 -1.91 -25.44
N LEU A 108 -33.84 -0.70 -24.89
CA LEU A 108 -35.00 0.16 -24.59
C LEU A 108 -35.75 0.54 -25.88
N GLN A 109 -35.02 0.83 -26.96
CA GLN A 109 -35.62 1.12 -28.27
C GLN A 109 -36.31 -0.11 -28.88
N SER A 110 -35.71 -1.30 -28.79
CA SER A 110 -36.31 -2.51 -29.36
C SER A 110 -37.56 -2.97 -28.63
N GLU A 111 -37.64 -2.72 -27.32
CA GLU A 111 -38.80 -3.05 -26.49
C GLU A 111 -39.86 -1.94 -26.43
N ASP A 112 -39.64 -0.83 -27.14
CA ASP A 112 -40.49 0.38 -27.14
C ASP A 112 -40.69 1.00 -25.74
N ILE A 113 -39.69 0.85 -24.87
CA ILE A 113 -39.74 1.38 -23.50
C ILE A 113 -39.25 2.83 -23.51
N THR A 114 -40.15 3.76 -23.21
CA THR A 114 -39.79 5.18 -23.09
C THR A 114 -38.99 5.42 -21.81
N ARG A 115 -37.79 5.99 -21.96
CA ARG A 115 -36.94 6.45 -20.85
C ARG A 115 -37.17 7.93 -20.57
N MET A 116 -37.29 8.27 -19.29
CA MET A 116 -37.40 9.64 -18.81
C MET A 116 -36.05 10.37 -18.88
N ASP A 117 -36.03 11.60 -19.38
CA ASP A 117 -34.87 12.47 -19.25
C ASP A 117 -34.64 12.87 -17.79
N TRP A 118 -33.42 12.64 -17.30
CA TRP A 118 -33.08 12.90 -15.90
C TRP A 118 -31.88 13.84 -15.76
N PRO A 119 -31.95 14.90 -14.92
CA PRO A 119 -30.84 15.81 -14.72
C PRO A 119 -29.68 15.17 -13.95
N ALA A 120 -28.45 15.54 -14.30
CA ALA A 120 -27.25 15.12 -13.57
C ALA A 120 -27.24 15.67 -12.13
N TYR A 121 -26.57 14.97 -11.21
CA TYR A 121 -26.36 15.38 -9.82
C TYR A 121 -27.63 15.76 -9.04
N SER A 122 -28.75 15.09 -9.31
CA SER A 122 -30.06 15.40 -8.68
C SER A 122 -30.58 14.26 -7.78
N PRO A 123 -29.87 13.89 -6.69
CA PRO A 123 -30.32 12.84 -5.78
C PRO A 123 -31.60 13.22 -5.03
N ASP A 124 -31.84 14.52 -4.79
CA ASP A 124 -33.03 15.02 -4.09
C ASP A 124 -34.35 14.71 -4.84
N LEU A 125 -34.24 14.49 -6.15
CA LEU A 125 -35.34 14.12 -7.04
C LEU A 125 -35.53 12.60 -7.17
N LYS A 126 -34.68 11.77 -6.57
CA LYS A 126 -34.84 10.30 -6.62
C LYS A 126 -35.63 9.81 -5.39
N PRO A 127 -36.94 9.48 -5.51
CA PRO A 127 -37.74 9.06 -4.35
C PRO A 127 -37.25 7.74 -3.75
N ILE A 128 -36.61 6.88 -4.55
CA ILE A 128 -36.08 5.58 -4.13
C ILE A 128 -34.89 5.70 -3.15
N GLU A 129 -34.16 6.81 -3.14
CA GLU A 129 -33.10 7.06 -2.15
C GLU A 129 -33.64 7.07 -0.70
N HIS A 130 -34.87 7.56 -0.52
CA HIS A 130 -35.53 7.51 0.79
C HIS A 130 -35.95 6.09 1.17
N VAL A 131 -36.29 5.25 0.18
CA VAL A 131 -36.58 3.83 0.39
C VAL A 131 -35.30 3.10 0.82
N TRP A 132 -34.15 3.42 0.21
CA TRP A 132 -32.85 2.91 0.64
C TRP A 132 -32.49 3.31 2.07
N ASP A 133 -32.72 4.57 2.46
CA ASP A 133 -32.51 5.03 3.83
C ASP A 133 -33.39 4.27 4.84
N MET A 134 -34.69 4.07 4.51
CA MET A 134 -35.59 3.30 5.35
C MET A 134 -35.15 1.83 5.49
N LEU A 135 -34.71 1.22 4.39
CA LEU A 135 -34.19 -0.14 4.36
C LEU A 135 -32.92 -0.26 5.22
N GLY A 136 -31.96 0.66 5.05
CA GLY A 136 -30.71 0.70 5.81
C GLY A 136 -30.94 0.85 7.32
N ARG A 137 -31.86 1.74 7.72
CA ARG A 137 -32.24 1.92 9.14
C ARG A 137 -32.85 0.65 9.74
N ARG A 138 -33.74 -0.04 9.00
CA ARG A 138 -34.37 -1.29 9.46
C ARG A 138 -33.37 -2.45 9.55
N ILE A 139 -32.42 -2.55 8.64
CA ILE A 139 -31.33 -3.54 8.69
C ILE A 139 -30.44 -3.29 9.93
N ALA A 140 -30.06 -2.03 10.17
CA ALA A 140 -29.22 -1.65 11.31
C ALA A 140 -29.89 -1.94 12.67
N ALA A 141 -31.23 -1.89 12.74
CA ALA A 141 -32.00 -2.14 13.96
C ALA A 141 -32.22 -3.62 14.29
N ARG A 142 -31.78 -4.57 13.44
CA ARG A 142 -32.01 -6.01 13.67
C ARG A 142 -31.18 -6.55 14.85
N GLN A 143 -31.78 -7.52 15.56
CA GLN A 143 -31.14 -8.28 16.63
C GLN A 143 -31.27 -9.79 16.36
N PRO A 144 -30.15 -10.55 16.25
CA PRO A 144 -28.77 -10.08 16.28
C PRO A 144 -28.41 -9.29 15.01
N SER A 145 -27.46 -8.36 15.12
CA SER A 145 -26.93 -7.64 13.97
C SER A 145 -26.23 -8.60 12.99
N PRO A 146 -26.27 -8.36 11.67
CA PRO A 146 -25.61 -9.22 10.71
C PRO A 146 -24.09 -9.31 10.94
N THR A 147 -23.57 -10.51 11.14
CA THR A 147 -22.15 -10.75 11.49
C THR A 147 -21.28 -11.22 10.33
N CYS A 148 -21.87 -11.60 9.19
CA CYS A 148 -21.13 -12.03 8.00
C CYS A 148 -21.91 -11.76 6.69
N LEU A 149 -21.18 -11.57 5.59
CA LEU A 149 -21.75 -11.16 4.31
C LEU A 149 -22.67 -12.18 3.66
N ARG A 150 -22.37 -13.46 3.89
CA ARG A 150 -23.17 -14.59 3.41
C ARG A 150 -24.58 -14.59 4.01
N ASN A 151 -24.72 -14.14 5.26
CA ASN A 151 -26.02 -14.01 5.93
C ASN A 151 -26.70 -12.66 5.65
N PHE A 152 -25.95 -11.67 5.14
CA PHE A 152 -26.44 -10.32 4.85
C PHE A 152 -27.13 -10.19 3.48
N GLY A 153 -26.88 -11.11 2.54
CA GLY A 153 -27.46 -11.11 1.19
C GLY A 153 -28.99 -11.32 1.15
N GLU A 154 -29.48 -12.10 0.18
CA GLU A 154 -30.92 -12.28 -0.12
C GLU A 154 -31.81 -12.41 1.14
N HIS A 155 -31.43 -13.22 2.13
CA HIS A 155 -32.27 -13.45 3.31
C HIS A 155 -32.50 -12.21 4.21
N CYS A 156 -31.51 -11.34 4.40
CA CYS A 156 -31.68 -10.15 5.25
C CYS A 156 -32.34 -8.99 4.51
N LEU A 157 -31.97 -8.77 3.25
CA LEU A 157 -32.53 -7.70 2.41
C LEU A 157 -34.00 -7.98 2.05
N MET A 158 -34.35 -9.22 1.67
CA MET A 158 -35.73 -9.57 1.30
C MET A 158 -36.69 -9.72 2.49
N SER A 159 -36.18 -9.90 3.72
CA SER A 159 -37.04 -10.02 4.90
C SER A 159 -37.44 -8.70 5.54
N VAL A 160 -36.90 -7.57 5.07
CA VAL A 160 -37.29 -6.24 5.57
C VAL A 160 -38.52 -5.76 4.82
N VAL A 161 -39.66 -5.76 5.51
CA VAL A 161 -40.92 -5.26 4.96
C VAL A 161 -40.88 -3.74 4.92
N ILE A 162 -41.00 -3.13 3.74
CA ILE A 162 -41.44 -1.73 3.54
C ILE A 162 -42.89 -1.76 3.07
N PHE A 163 -43.79 -0.97 3.68
CA PHE A 163 -45.18 -0.95 3.27
C PHE A 163 -45.36 -0.06 2.02
N GLN A 164 -46.25 -0.46 1.12
CA GLN A 164 -46.45 0.20 -0.17
C GLN A 164 -46.96 1.64 -0.02
N ASP A 165 -47.79 1.92 0.98
CA ASP A 165 -48.25 3.27 1.33
C ASP A 165 -47.09 4.25 1.60
N GLN A 166 -46.01 3.77 2.22
CA GLN A 166 -44.81 4.58 2.46
C GLN A 166 -44.10 4.93 1.14
N ILE A 167 -44.07 4.01 0.19
CA ILE A 167 -43.48 4.19 -1.15
C ILE A 167 -44.36 5.14 -1.99
N ASP A 168 -45.67 4.94 -1.97
CA ASP A 168 -46.64 5.75 -2.70
C ASP A 168 -46.59 7.21 -2.24
N ASN A 169 -46.50 7.45 -0.94
CA ASN A 169 -46.34 8.80 -0.39
C ASN A 169 -45.06 9.51 -0.89
N LEU A 170 -43.96 8.77 -1.09
CA LEU A 170 -42.73 9.32 -1.65
C LEU A 170 -42.91 9.69 -3.12
N ILE A 171 -43.55 8.82 -3.91
CA ILE A 171 -43.84 9.07 -5.33
C ILE A 171 -44.79 10.26 -5.48
N LEU A 172 -45.87 10.32 -4.69
CA LEU A 172 -46.83 11.43 -4.70
C LEU A 172 -46.23 12.76 -4.21
N SER A 173 -45.07 12.72 -3.54
CA SER A 173 -44.35 13.94 -3.14
C SER A 173 -43.59 14.61 -4.29
N MET A 174 -43.37 13.91 -5.40
CA MET A 174 -42.50 14.35 -6.50
C MET A 174 -42.87 15.71 -7.10
N PRO A 175 -44.15 16.04 -7.41
CA PRO A 175 -44.50 17.36 -7.92
C PRO A 175 -44.05 18.51 -7.01
N ARG A 176 -44.16 18.34 -5.69
CA ARG A 176 -43.69 19.35 -4.72
C ARG A 176 -42.18 19.49 -4.71
N ARG A 177 -41.43 18.37 -4.86
CA ARG A 177 -39.96 18.38 -4.95
C ARG A 177 -39.49 19.12 -6.20
N PHE A 178 -40.10 18.87 -7.35
CA PHE A 178 -39.80 19.57 -8.60
C PHE A 178 -40.07 21.08 -8.48
N VAL A 179 -41.23 21.47 -7.91
CA VAL A 179 -41.54 22.89 -7.67
C VAL A 179 -40.49 23.55 -6.76
N GLN A 180 -40.00 22.84 -5.74
CA GLN A 180 -38.98 23.36 -4.85
C GLN A 180 -37.65 23.58 -5.58
N VAL A 181 -37.21 22.61 -6.40
CA VAL A 181 -35.98 22.73 -7.21
C VAL A 181 -36.08 23.90 -8.18
N LEU A 182 -37.22 24.07 -8.85
CA LEU A 182 -37.47 25.19 -9.76
C LEU A 182 -37.45 26.55 -9.05
N LYS A 183 -37.90 26.62 -7.78
CA LYS A 183 -37.83 27.85 -6.98
C LYS A 183 -36.42 28.19 -6.50
N THR A 184 -35.55 27.19 -6.33
CA THR A 184 -34.17 27.37 -5.88
C THR A 184 -33.16 27.49 -7.02
N ALA A 185 -33.56 27.24 -8.26
CA ALA A 185 -32.72 27.43 -9.44
C ALA A 185 -32.50 28.94 -9.69
N PRO A 186 -31.25 29.42 -9.87
CA PRO A 186 -31.01 30.81 -10.24
C PRO A 186 -31.62 31.09 -11.63
N SER A 187 -32.32 32.22 -11.78
CA SER A 187 -32.92 32.65 -13.04
C SER A 187 -31.90 32.66 -14.20
N PRO A 188 -32.32 32.36 -15.44
CA PRO A 188 -31.39 32.31 -16.56
C PRO A 188 -30.99 33.72 -17.05
N LEU A 189 -29.71 33.84 -17.42
CA LEU A 189 -29.04 34.89 -18.19
C LEU A 189 -28.49 36.11 -17.41
N LYS A 190 -27.19 36.05 -17.12
CA LYS A 190 -26.28 37.20 -17.11
C LYS A 190 -25.09 36.88 -18.02
N THR A 191 -24.82 37.76 -18.97
CA THR A 191 -23.82 37.64 -20.05
C THR A 191 -22.40 37.40 -19.51
N GLU A 192 -21.55 36.72 -20.29
CA GLU A 192 -20.18 36.30 -19.90
C GLU A 192 -19.30 37.44 -19.35
N GLU A 193 -19.55 38.69 -19.75
CA GLU A 193 -18.81 39.86 -19.24
C GLU A 193 -19.10 40.16 -17.76
N GLU A 194 -20.31 39.90 -17.26
CA GLU A 194 -20.64 40.12 -15.86
C GLU A 194 -20.08 39.01 -14.94
N LYS A 195 -19.89 37.80 -15.47
CA LYS A 195 -19.22 36.70 -14.74
C LYS A 195 -17.75 36.99 -14.49
N LYS A 196 -17.05 37.60 -15.46
CA LYS A 196 -15.65 38.02 -15.26
C LYS A 196 -15.53 39.11 -14.21
N LYS A 197 -16.44 40.08 -14.23
CA LYS A 197 -16.46 41.19 -13.26
C LYS A 197 -16.75 40.73 -11.83
N ALA A 198 -17.66 39.78 -11.66
CA ALA A 198 -17.96 39.18 -10.35
C ALA A 198 -16.79 38.34 -9.80
N MET A 199 -16.07 37.62 -10.67
CA MET A 199 -14.93 36.80 -10.28
C MET A 199 -13.71 37.64 -9.90
N GLU A 200 -13.50 38.79 -10.56
CA GLU A 200 -12.47 39.78 -10.20
C GLU A 200 -12.82 40.50 -8.88
N ASP A 201 -14.08 40.86 -8.65
CA ASP A 201 -14.54 41.48 -7.39
C ASP A 201 -14.49 40.51 -6.20
N GLU A 202 -14.67 39.21 -6.43
CA GLU A 202 -14.58 38.16 -5.40
C GLU A 202 -13.11 37.84 -5.05
N ALA A 203 -12.22 37.80 -6.06
CA ALA A 203 -10.78 37.69 -5.86
C ALA A 203 -10.18 38.91 -5.11
N LEU A 204 -10.72 40.11 -5.35
CA LEU A 204 -10.33 41.33 -4.64
C LEU A 204 -10.87 41.38 -3.19
N LYS A 205 -11.98 40.68 -2.91
CA LYS A 205 -12.50 40.50 -1.54
C LYS A 205 -11.73 39.43 -0.76
N GLU A 206 -11.34 38.33 -1.39
CA GLU A 206 -10.51 37.30 -0.73
C GLU A 206 -9.11 37.83 -0.39
N THR A 207 -8.50 38.62 -1.26
CA THR A 207 -7.19 39.25 -0.97
C THR A 207 -7.26 40.26 0.18
N LYS A 208 -8.35 41.06 0.28
CA LYS A 208 -8.57 41.95 1.43
C LYS A 208 -8.89 41.22 2.74
N LEU A 209 -9.58 40.08 2.68
CA LEU A 209 -9.93 39.27 3.87
C LEU A 209 -8.71 38.50 4.44
N ILE A 210 -7.71 38.22 3.59
CA ILE A 210 -6.45 37.58 3.99
C ILE A 210 -5.50 38.59 4.67
N GLU A 211 -5.49 39.86 4.22
CA GLU A 211 -4.72 40.94 4.86
C GLU A 211 -5.29 41.36 6.23
N GLU A 212 -6.60 41.27 6.44
CA GLU A 212 -7.23 41.63 7.73
C GLU A 212 -7.14 40.54 8.82
N LYS A 213 -6.81 39.28 8.48
CA LYS A 213 -6.72 38.15 9.44
C LYS A 213 -5.31 37.77 9.88
N MET A 214 -4.27 38.51 9.47
CA MET A 214 -2.96 38.41 10.09
C MET A 214 -2.91 39.21 11.40
N PRO A 215 -2.57 38.62 12.56
CA PRO A 215 -2.41 39.39 13.78
C PRO A 215 -1.17 40.29 13.67
N LYS A 216 -1.39 41.60 13.66
CA LYS A 216 -0.35 42.62 13.81
C LYS A 216 0.32 42.46 15.18
N SER A 217 1.64 42.46 15.18
CA SER A 217 2.48 42.52 16.36
C SER A 217 2.06 43.68 17.26
N SER A 218 1.71 43.36 18.51
CA SER A 218 1.69 44.35 19.58
C SER A 218 2.29 43.75 20.84
N SER A 219 3.04 44.60 21.51
CA SER A 219 4.04 44.31 22.52
C SER A 219 3.44 44.21 23.92
N LYS A 220 4.11 43.38 24.75
CA LYS A 220 4.16 43.40 26.22
C LYS A 220 2.83 43.30 26.99
N LYS A 221 2.59 42.13 27.58
CA LYS A 221 2.25 42.02 29.02
C LYS A 221 2.88 40.75 29.60
N LYS A 222 3.78 40.95 30.57
CA LYS A 222 4.27 39.91 31.48
C LYS A 222 3.11 39.52 32.40
N SER A 223 2.85 38.22 32.53
CA SER A 223 2.28 37.66 33.75
C SER A 223 2.89 36.28 33.96
N HIS A 224 3.69 36.19 35.03
CA HIS A 224 4.20 34.96 35.62
C HIS A 224 3.05 34.04 36.04
N LEU A 225 3.22 32.74 35.77
CA LEU A 225 2.64 31.55 36.38
C LEU A 225 2.90 30.43 35.37
N GLU A 226 3.54 29.31 35.64
CA GLU A 226 4.43 28.80 36.68
C GLU A 226 5.00 27.54 36.01
N ASP A 227 6.28 27.21 36.26
CA ASP A 227 6.90 25.98 35.79
C ASP A 227 6.08 24.77 36.27
N ASP A 228 5.55 23.97 35.34
CA ASP A 228 5.42 22.55 35.62
C ASP A 228 5.53 21.66 34.38
N GLN A 229 6.52 20.78 34.47
CA GLN A 229 6.79 19.57 33.67
C GLN A 229 7.04 19.77 32.17
N SER A 230 8.23 20.31 31.88
CA SER A 230 8.97 19.92 30.68
C SER A 230 9.09 18.39 30.61
N VAL A 231 8.23 17.74 29.84
CA VAL A 231 8.59 16.45 29.24
C VAL A 231 9.77 16.79 28.32
N LYS A 232 11.00 16.54 28.80
CA LYS A 232 12.20 16.50 27.95
C LYS A 232 11.93 15.44 26.88
N LEU A 233 11.34 15.84 25.75
CA LEU A 233 11.49 15.08 24.51
C LEU A 233 13.00 14.94 24.32
N LYS A 234 13.51 13.70 24.34
CA LYS A 234 14.89 13.44 23.94
C LYS A 234 15.03 14.01 22.53
N SER A 235 15.88 15.00 22.35
CA SER A 235 16.23 15.56 21.05
C SER A 235 16.89 14.47 20.22
N GLY A 236 16.12 13.79 19.37
CA GLY A 236 16.51 12.56 18.70
C GLY A 236 16.33 12.65 17.19
N SER A 237 16.78 13.72 16.55
CA SER A 237 16.94 13.71 15.10
C SER A 237 18.19 12.89 14.76
N HIS A 238 17.98 11.68 14.23
CA HIS A 238 19.07 10.81 13.81
C HIS A 238 19.24 10.91 12.30
N THR A 239 20.49 10.84 11.85
CA THR A 239 20.84 10.73 10.43
C THR A 239 21.44 9.35 10.19
N LEU A 240 21.09 8.76 9.05
CA LEU A 240 21.64 7.49 8.62
C LEU A 240 21.95 7.55 7.12
N LEU A 241 23.18 7.24 6.72
CA LEU A 241 23.52 7.00 5.32
C LEU A 241 22.95 5.66 4.86
N VAL A 242 22.12 5.69 3.82
CA VAL A 242 21.52 4.50 3.21
C VAL A 242 21.70 4.52 1.70
N TYR A 243 21.89 3.34 1.10
CA TYR A 243 22.00 3.19 -0.35
C TYR A 243 20.72 2.56 -0.89
N LEU A 244 19.96 3.32 -1.67
CA LEU A 244 18.63 2.93 -2.15
C LEU A 244 18.58 2.90 -3.68
N LYS A 245 17.56 2.25 -4.22
CA LYS A 245 17.22 2.37 -5.64
C LYS A 245 16.40 3.64 -5.83
N SER A 246 16.82 4.54 -6.72
CA SER A 246 16.10 5.77 -7.06
C SER A 246 15.62 5.72 -8.51
N ARG A 247 15.03 6.83 -8.99
CA ARG A 247 14.73 7.03 -10.43
C ARG A 247 16.01 7.15 -11.27
N THR A 248 17.10 7.61 -10.67
CA THR A 248 18.38 7.91 -11.32
C THR A 248 19.32 6.70 -11.36
N GLY A 249 19.05 5.64 -10.59
CA GLY A 249 19.87 4.44 -10.61
C GLY A 249 19.66 3.49 -9.43
N SER A 250 20.51 2.48 -9.32
CA SER A 250 20.57 1.56 -8.16
C SER A 250 21.75 1.89 -7.26
N PHE A 251 21.66 1.62 -5.96
CA PHE A 251 22.74 1.94 -4.99
C PHE A 251 23.09 3.43 -4.94
N VAL A 252 22.08 4.29 -4.92
CA VAL A 252 22.23 5.74 -4.80
C VAL A 252 22.30 6.12 -3.31
N PRO A 253 23.33 6.87 -2.86
CA PRO A 253 23.44 7.30 -1.47
C PRO A 253 22.36 8.34 -1.12
N HIS A 254 21.72 8.12 0.01
CA HIS A 254 20.74 9.02 0.63
C HIS A 254 21.08 9.21 2.09
N ILE A 255 20.84 10.42 2.60
CA ILE A 255 20.77 10.65 4.05
C ILE A 255 19.32 10.51 4.47
N PHE A 256 19.06 9.54 5.34
CA PHE A 256 17.77 9.34 5.98
C PHE A 256 17.73 10.10 7.30
N TYR A 257 16.88 11.12 7.36
CA TYR A 257 16.60 11.90 8.55
C TYR A 257 15.39 11.32 9.26
N ILE A 258 15.56 11.02 10.55
CA ILE A 258 14.50 10.47 11.40
C ILE A 258 14.13 11.58 12.39
N ILE A 259 12.94 12.15 12.23
CA ILE A 259 12.44 13.26 13.06
C ILE A 259 11.29 12.77 13.92
N GLU A 260 11.49 12.71 15.24
CA GLU A 260 10.43 12.35 16.17
C GLU A 260 9.41 13.49 16.28
N VAL A 261 8.16 13.23 15.90
CA VAL A 261 7.04 14.18 15.96
C VAL A 261 6.26 13.97 17.26
N THR A 262 5.97 12.71 17.60
CA THR A 262 5.44 12.30 18.91
C THR A 262 6.15 11.01 19.34
N PRO A 263 5.99 10.54 20.59
CA PRO A 263 6.59 9.27 21.04
C PRO A 263 6.23 8.03 20.20
N LYS A 264 5.19 8.13 19.36
CA LYS A 264 4.73 7.04 18.48
C LYS A 264 4.68 7.42 17.00
N LEU A 265 4.96 8.68 16.65
CA LEU A 265 4.98 9.15 15.26
C LEU A 265 6.36 9.69 14.92
N THR A 266 6.97 9.09 13.90
CA THR A 266 8.27 9.49 13.40
C THR A 266 8.17 9.85 11.93
N LEU A 267 8.65 11.02 11.57
CA LEU A 267 8.77 11.47 10.20
C LEU A 267 10.14 11.05 9.65
N GLY A 268 10.13 10.19 8.64
CA GLY A 268 11.32 9.85 7.87
C GLY A 268 11.45 10.74 6.64
N MET A 269 12.56 11.45 6.48
CA MET A 269 12.87 12.22 5.27
C MET A 269 14.11 11.65 4.59
N LEU A 270 14.02 11.39 3.29
CA LEU A 270 15.16 10.92 2.49
C LEU A 270 15.69 12.08 1.64
N ASN A 271 16.99 12.34 1.73
CA ASN A 271 17.67 13.28 0.86
C ASN A 271 18.69 12.56 -0.02
N GLU A 272 18.51 12.59 -1.33
CA GLU A 272 19.43 12.00 -2.30
C GLU A 272 20.72 12.84 -2.41
N LEU A 273 21.88 12.20 -2.26
CA LEU A 273 23.17 12.85 -2.50
C LEU A 273 23.49 12.83 -4.00
N THR A 274 22.82 13.72 -4.74
CA THR A 274 22.78 13.74 -6.22
C THR A 274 24.15 13.78 -6.88
N VAL A 275 25.12 14.50 -6.31
CA VAL A 275 26.50 14.58 -6.82
C VAL A 275 27.18 13.21 -6.89
N HIS A 276 26.89 12.35 -5.91
CA HIS A 276 27.46 11.00 -5.82
C HIS A 276 26.54 9.94 -6.41
N GLY A 277 25.25 10.24 -6.64
CA GLY A 277 24.24 9.28 -7.09
C GLY A 277 24.52 8.60 -8.42
N SER A 278 24.77 9.39 -9.47
CA SER A 278 25.05 8.85 -10.81
C SER A 278 26.32 8.00 -10.83
N VAL A 279 27.40 8.49 -10.19
CA VAL A 279 28.68 7.77 -10.10
C VAL A 279 28.52 6.47 -9.31
N SER A 280 27.88 6.53 -8.15
CA SER A 280 27.61 5.36 -7.29
C SER A 280 26.87 4.27 -8.05
N SER A 281 25.80 4.63 -8.77
CA SER A 281 25.01 3.67 -9.53
C SER A 281 25.78 3.02 -10.67
N ASN A 282 26.52 3.81 -11.45
CA ASN A 282 27.28 3.28 -12.58
C ASN A 282 28.42 2.37 -12.11
N VAL A 283 29.16 2.77 -11.07
CA VAL A 283 30.24 1.95 -10.50
C VAL A 283 29.69 0.64 -9.91
N ALA A 284 28.62 0.70 -9.11
CA ALA A 284 28.00 -0.50 -8.53
C ALA A 284 27.44 -1.44 -9.60
N SER A 285 26.80 -0.89 -10.64
CA SER A 285 26.31 -1.66 -11.78
C SER A 285 27.45 -2.39 -12.50
N PHE A 286 28.56 -1.70 -12.76
CA PHE A 286 29.70 -2.29 -13.47
C PHE A 286 30.44 -3.33 -12.64
N ILE A 287 30.64 -3.11 -11.32
CA ILE A 287 31.19 -4.12 -10.40
C ILE A 287 30.32 -5.38 -10.44
N LYS A 288 28.98 -5.24 -10.42
CA LYS A 288 28.07 -6.37 -10.51
C LYS A 288 28.20 -7.12 -11.84
N GLN A 289 28.43 -6.42 -12.94
CA GLN A 289 28.66 -7.05 -14.24
C GLN A 289 29.97 -7.86 -14.24
N LEU A 290 31.05 -7.32 -13.68
CA LEU A 290 32.33 -8.04 -13.53
C LEU A 290 32.17 -9.29 -12.63
N ASP A 291 31.47 -9.16 -11.51
CA ASP A 291 31.19 -10.27 -10.59
C ASP A 291 30.35 -11.37 -11.25
N ASN A 292 29.35 -11.00 -12.05
CA ASN A 292 28.56 -11.96 -12.82
C ASN A 292 29.42 -12.74 -13.84
N ILE A 293 30.32 -12.05 -14.55
CA ILE A 293 31.25 -12.69 -15.49
C ILE A 293 32.15 -13.70 -14.75
N GLN A 294 32.63 -13.33 -13.56
CA GLN A 294 33.53 -14.17 -12.77
C GLN A 294 32.82 -15.37 -12.12
N ASN A 295 31.66 -15.17 -11.49
CA ASN A 295 31.05 -16.14 -10.59
C ASN A 295 29.86 -16.90 -11.20
N HIS A 296 29.22 -16.38 -12.26
CA HIS A 296 28.05 -17.00 -12.90
C HIS A 296 28.17 -17.05 -14.43
N PRO A 297 29.11 -17.85 -14.99
CA PRO A 297 29.34 -17.93 -16.44
C PRO A 297 28.09 -18.34 -17.25
N LEU A 298 27.13 -19.02 -16.60
CA LEU A 298 25.88 -19.52 -17.19
C LEU A 298 24.75 -18.48 -17.23
N ILE A 299 24.80 -17.45 -16.36
CA ILE A 299 23.84 -16.34 -16.23
C ILE A 299 24.60 -15.06 -16.60
N ARG A 300 25.02 -14.96 -17.86
CA ARG A 300 25.65 -13.74 -18.35
C ARG A 300 24.66 -12.58 -18.20
N SER A 301 25.18 -11.44 -17.76
CA SER A 301 24.60 -10.09 -17.80
C SER A 301 23.58 -9.89 -18.95
N PRO A 302 22.59 -8.98 -18.84
CA PRO A 302 21.73 -8.64 -19.99
C PRO A 302 22.49 -8.16 -21.24
N LEU A 303 23.79 -7.89 -21.15
CA LEU A 303 24.64 -7.51 -22.27
C LEU A 303 24.88 -8.69 -23.22
N SER A 304 24.41 -8.54 -24.46
CA SER A 304 24.46 -9.57 -25.52
C SER A 304 25.82 -9.69 -26.22
N SER A 305 26.71 -8.69 -26.08
CA SER A 305 27.99 -8.63 -26.79
C SER A 305 29.10 -7.92 -26.00
N PHE A 306 30.35 -8.14 -26.44
CA PHE A 306 31.51 -7.40 -25.93
C PHE A 306 31.40 -5.89 -26.21
N ASP A 307 30.91 -5.49 -27.39
CA ASP A 307 30.74 -4.08 -27.76
C ASP A 307 29.79 -3.33 -26.82
N ALA A 308 28.72 -4.00 -26.37
CA ALA A 308 27.80 -3.44 -25.40
C ALA A 308 28.49 -3.24 -24.03
N PHE A 309 29.32 -4.20 -23.61
CA PHE A 309 30.10 -4.10 -22.38
C PHE A 309 31.18 -3.01 -22.45
N GLU A 310 31.81 -2.84 -23.61
CA GLU A 310 32.76 -1.75 -23.84
C GLU A 310 32.07 -0.38 -23.84
N THR A 311 30.85 -0.30 -24.39
CA THR A 311 30.04 0.93 -24.34
C THR A 311 29.68 1.30 -22.90
N GLU A 312 29.27 0.33 -22.09
CA GLU A 312 29.02 0.55 -20.65
C GLU A 312 30.28 1.02 -19.90
N PHE A 313 31.45 0.44 -20.21
CA PHE A 313 32.71 0.91 -19.66
C PHE A 313 33.00 2.37 -20.05
N ARG A 314 32.80 2.74 -21.32
CA ARG A 314 32.98 4.12 -21.79
C ARG A 314 32.02 5.09 -21.11
N ASN A 315 30.76 4.69 -20.94
CA ASN A 315 29.75 5.47 -20.23
C ASN A 315 30.14 5.67 -18.76
N LEU A 316 30.63 4.62 -18.09
CA LEU A 316 31.15 4.71 -16.72
C LEU A 316 32.28 5.74 -16.62
N ILE A 317 33.25 5.69 -17.52
CA ILE A 317 34.36 6.65 -17.56
C ILE A 317 33.85 8.07 -17.77
N ASP A 318 32.93 8.28 -18.73
CA ASP A 318 32.35 9.60 -19.00
C ASP A 318 31.59 10.17 -17.79
N VAL A 319 30.81 9.34 -17.11
CA VAL A 319 30.08 9.72 -15.87
C VAL A 319 31.06 10.09 -14.76
N ILE A 320 32.12 9.31 -14.56
CA ILE A 320 33.15 9.62 -13.56
C ILE A 320 33.84 10.94 -13.92
N TRP A 321 34.20 11.15 -15.19
CA TRP A 321 34.89 12.34 -15.68
C TRP A 321 34.05 13.61 -15.49
N LYS A 322 32.78 13.56 -15.89
CA LYS A 322 31.83 14.69 -15.79
C LYS A 322 31.32 14.94 -14.37
N SER A 323 31.56 14.03 -13.43
CA SER A 323 31.11 14.19 -12.05
C SER A 323 31.73 15.41 -11.38
N LYS A 324 31.03 16.02 -10.41
CA LYS A 324 31.56 17.14 -9.60
C LYS A 324 32.30 16.70 -8.32
N ILE A 325 32.73 15.44 -8.25
CA ILE A 325 33.48 14.89 -7.10
C ILE A 325 34.83 15.62 -6.93
N SER A 326 35.24 15.94 -5.70
CA SER A 326 36.42 16.77 -5.39
C SER A 326 37.76 16.01 -5.31
N ILE A 327 37.75 14.68 -5.37
CA ILE A 327 38.92 13.81 -5.16
C ILE A 327 39.65 13.59 -6.49
N ASP A 328 40.94 13.22 -6.44
CA ASP A 328 41.81 12.88 -7.58
C ASP A 328 41.26 11.67 -8.38
N LYS A 329 40.24 11.97 -9.18
CA LYS A 329 39.62 11.04 -10.12
C LYS A 329 40.60 10.61 -11.20
N GLU A 330 41.54 11.47 -11.57
CA GLU A 330 42.46 11.24 -12.68
C GLU A 330 43.36 10.04 -12.40
N ARG A 331 43.89 9.94 -11.18
CA ARG A 331 44.67 8.77 -10.73
C ARG A 331 43.87 7.47 -10.81
N HIS A 332 42.63 7.47 -10.33
CA HIS A 332 41.78 6.28 -10.35
C HIS A 332 41.36 5.88 -11.76
N MET A 333 41.02 6.85 -12.61
CA MET A 333 40.66 6.61 -14.01
C MET A 333 41.83 6.05 -14.80
N LYS A 334 43.04 6.60 -14.64
CA LYS A 334 44.25 6.05 -15.29
C LYS A 334 44.48 4.58 -14.92
N LYS A 335 44.33 4.24 -13.63
CA LYS A 335 44.41 2.84 -13.16
C LYS A 335 43.31 1.98 -13.77
N LEU A 336 42.07 2.46 -13.76
CA LEU A 336 40.91 1.71 -14.27
C LEU A 336 41.02 1.43 -15.77
N VAL A 337 41.36 2.44 -16.57
CA VAL A 337 41.60 2.30 -18.01
C VAL A 337 42.75 1.33 -18.27
N SER A 338 43.86 1.43 -17.53
CA SER A 338 44.97 0.47 -17.64
C SER A 338 44.53 -0.97 -17.35
N LYS A 339 43.72 -1.20 -16.31
CA LYS A 339 43.16 -2.53 -15.99
C LYS A 339 42.19 -3.02 -17.05
N TRP A 340 41.40 -2.14 -17.64
CA TRP A 340 40.52 -2.47 -18.75
C TRP A 340 41.28 -2.92 -20.00
N GLU A 341 42.35 -2.20 -20.38
CA GLU A 341 43.22 -2.62 -21.49
C GLU A 341 43.90 -3.97 -21.21
N GLN A 342 44.35 -4.21 -19.97
CA GLN A 342 44.88 -5.52 -19.56
C GLN A 342 43.85 -6.64 -19.70
N LEU A 343 42.58 -6.38 -19.35
CA LEU A 343 41.49 -7.33 -19.52
C LEU A 343 41.27 -7.68 -20.99
N LYS A 344 41.28 -6.70 -21.89
CA LYS A 344 41.17 -6.93 -23.34
C LYS A 344 42.29 -7.84 -23.86
N LEU A 345 43.52 -7.61 -23.41
CA LEU A 345 44.68 -8.46 -23.74
C LEU A 345 44.58 -9.87 -23.16
N CYS A 346 43.83 -10.07 -22.06
CA CYS A 346 43.59 -11.39 -21.46
C CYS A 346 42.43 -12.15 -22.13
N GLU A 347 42.09 -11.81 -23.37
CA GLU A 347 41.07 -12.47 -24.18
C GLU A 347 39.64 -12.33 -23.65
N LEU A 348 39.32 -11.22 -22.96
CA LEU A 348 37.98 -10.94 -22.44
C LEU A 348 36.89 -11.06 -23.52
N GLU A 349 37.16 -10.62 -24.74
CA GLU A 349 36.23 -10.72 -25.88
C GLU A 349 35.81 -12.17 -26.18
N LYS A 350 36.72 -13.13 -26.01
CA LYS A 350 36.43 -14.55 -26.28
C LYS A 350 35.39 -15.11 -25.31
N ILE A 351 35.31 -14.60 -24.07
CA ILE A 351 34.25 -15.00 -23.13
C ILE A 351 32.89 -14.79 -23.77
N PHE A 352 32.66 -13.66 -24.45
CA PHE A 352 31.36 -13.33 -25.04
C PHE A 352 30.99 -14.20 -26.25
N LYS A 353 31.96 -14.85 -26.89
CA LYS A 353 31.77 -15.71 -28.07
C LYS A 353 31.71 -17.20 -27.76
N MET A 354 32.18 -17.62 -26.58
CA MET A 354 32.22 -19.05 -26.19
C MET A 354 30.91 -19.52 -25.54
N PRO A 355 30.45 -20.76 -25.79
CA PRO A 355 29.41 -21.41 -24.99
C PRO A 355 29.87 -21.59 -23.53
N LYS A 356 28.89 -21.73 -22.63
CA LYS A 356 28.93 -21.30 -21.23
C LYS A 356 29.79 -22.19 -20.28
N ASP A 357 31.09 -22.21 -20.45
CA ASP A 357 32.00 -22.86 -19.50
C ASP A 357 32.66 -21.86 -18.52
N LYS A 358 33.13 -22.38 -17.38
CA LYS A 358 33.89 -21.62 -16.37
C LYS A 358 35.09 -20.92 -17.02
N ILE A 359 35.47 -19.75 -16.49
CA ILE A 359 36.70 -19.06 -16.91
C ILE A 359 37.87 -20.02 -16.67
N THR A 360 38.49 -20.50 -17.75
CA THR A 360 39.64 -21.40 -17.68
C THR A 360 40.98 -20.67 -17.66
N ASN A 361 40.98 -19.37 -17.98
CA ASN A 361 42.17 -18.52 -18.03
C ASN A 361 42.41 -17.82 -16.67
N PRO A 362 43.40 -18.24 -15.87
CA PRO A 362 43.66 -17.65 -14.55
C PRO A 362 44.09 -16.18 -14.62
N ARG A 363 44.70 -15.76 -15.74
CA ARG A 363 45.09 -14.35 -15.94
C ARG A 363 43.87 -13.46 -16.11
N LEU A 364 42.84 -13.95 -16.78
CA LEU A 364 41.58 -13.25 -16.97
C LEU A 364 40.79 -13.15 -15.66
N GLU A 365 40.73 -14.23 -14.89
CA GLU A 365 40.13 -14.24 -13.55
C GLU A 365 40.82 -13.25 -12.61
N SER A 366 42.16 -13.29 -12.56
CA SER A 366 42.97 -12.33 -11.79
C SER A 366 42.76 -10.88 -12.29
N GLY A 367 42.66 -10.68 -13.60
CA GLY A 367 42.39 -9.39 -14.21
C GLY A 367 41.00 -8.84 -13.84
N LEU A 368 39.97 -9.69 -13.83
CA LEU A 368 38.60 -9.31 -13.47
C LEU A 368 38.52 -8.90 -11.99
N SER A 369 39.14 -9.68 -11.11
CA SER A 369 39.27 -9.33 -9.70
C SER A 369 40.02 -8.01 -9.53
N SER A 370 41.16 -7.84 -10.20
CA SER A 370 41.96 -6.61 -10.12
C SER A 370 41.20 -5.38 -10.61
N CYS A 371 40.40 -5.49 -11.68
CA CYS A 371 39.56 -4.41 -12.17
C CYS A 371 38.42 -4.08 -11.19
N SER A 372 37.77 -5.11 -10.64
CA SER A 372 36.75 -4.98 -9.60
C SER A 372 37.30 -4.28 -8.35
N ASP A 373 38.52 -4.60 -7.92
CA ASP A 373 39.14 -4.01 -6.74
C ASP A 373 39.51 -2.54 -6.95
N VAL A 374 39.93 -2.14 -8.16
CA VAL A 374 40.12 -0.71 -8.50
C VAL A 374 38.79 0.04 -8.42
N LEU A 375 37.69 -0.54 -8.90
CA LEU A 375 36.37 0.07 -8.82
C LEU A 375 35.84 0.16 -7.39
N LYS A 376 36.08 -0.86 -6.55
CA LYS A 376 35.73 -0.83 -5.13
C LYS A 376 36.53 0.25 -4.39
N SER A 377 37.84 0.33 -4.63
CA SER A 377 38.69 1.39 -4.06
C SER A 377 38.24 2.78 -4.52
N PHE A 378 37.89 2.93 -5.80
CA PHE A 378 37.30 4.17 -6.30
C PHE A 378 35.98 4.50 -5.61
N PHE A 379 35.08 3.52 -5.48
CA PHE A 379 33.80 3.70 -4.78
C PHE A 379 34.02 4.12 -3.33
N GLU A 380 34.92 3.45 -2.62
CA GLU A 380 35.25 3.75 -1.24
C GLU A 380 35.79 5.18 -1.09
N GLU A 381 36.80 5.55 -1.87
CA GLU A 381 37.45 6.86 -1.77
C GLU A 381 36.58 8.01 -2.29
N CYS A 382 35.92 7.83 -3.44
CA CYS A 382 35.23 8.91 -4.15
C CYS A 382 33.73 9.01 -3.85
N VAL A 383 33.13 7.96 -3.30
CA VAL A 383 31.69 7.91 -2.99
C VAL A 383 31.47 7.69 -1.50
N ALA A 384 31.92 6.55 -0.95
CA ALA A 384 31.57 6.15 0.42
C ALA A 384 32.16 7.10 1.48
N ILE A 385 33.47 7.36 1.45
CA ILE A 385 34.14 8.23 2.43
C ILE A 385 33.55 9.65 2.42
N PRO A 386 33.36 10.32 1.27
CA PRO A 386 32.70 11.62 1.23
C PRO A 386 31.27 11.59 1.77
N CYS A 387 30.49 10.55 1.47
CA CYS A 387 29.12 10.42 1.99
C CYS A 387 29.11 10.20 3.51
N LEU A 388 30.03 9.41 4.05
CA LEU A 388 30.21 9.20 5.49
C LEU A 388 30.65 10.49 6.18
N LYS A 389 31.61 11.22 5.61
CA LYS A 389 31.99 12.54 6.12
C LYS A 389 30.81 13.51 6.11
N PHE A 390 29.98 13.47 5.08
CA PHE A 390 28.77 14.30 5.04
C PHE A 390 27.79 13.92 6.16
N GLU A 391 27.58 12.62 6.41
CA GLU A 391 26.80 12.13 7.55
C GLU A 391 27.38 12.63 8.88
N GLU A 392 28.70 12.57 9.08
CA GLU A 392 29.37 13.15 10.25
C GLU A 392 29.13 14.67 10.36
N THR A 393 29.19 15.42 9.26
CA THR A 393 28.91 16.87 9.29
C THR A 393 27.45 17.18 9.63
N THR A 394 26.50 16.28 9.37
CA THR A 394 25.11 16.46 9.84
C THR A 394 24.99 16.44 11.36
N GLN A 395 26.02 15.96 12.08
CA GLN A 395 26.10 16.01 13.53
C GLN A 395 26.64 17.36 14.06
N SER A 396 27.07 18.27 13.18
CA SER A 396 27.51 19.62 13.58
C SER A 396 26.38 20.45 14.19
N SER A 397 26.74 21.42 15.04
CA SER A 397 25.78 22.26 15.78
C SER A 397 24.81 23.01 14.86
N GLU A 398 25.28 23.48 13.71
CA GLU A 398 24.48 24.22 12.74
C GLU A 398 23.39 23.34 12.09
N TYR A 399 23.76 22.15 11.61
CA TYR A 399 22.80 21.20 11.04
C TYR A 399 21.81 20.68 12.09
N GLN A 400 22.27 20.48 13.32
CA GLN A 400 21.39 20.10 14.43
C GLN A 400 20.36 21.21 14.75
N GLU A 401 20.70 22.49 14.62
CA GLU A 401 19.73 23.58 14.76
C GLU A 401 18.69 23.60 13.62
N VAL A 402 19.12 23.29 12.39
CA VAL A 402 18.18 23.10 11.27
C VAL A 402 17.23 21.93 11.55
N LEU A 403 17.74 20.80 12.01
CA LEU A 403 16.93 19.63 12.34
C LEU A 403 15.96 19.89 13.50
N LYS A 404 16.38 20.62 14.54
CA LYS A 404 15.49 21.07 15.62
C LYS A 404 14.40 21.99 15.10
N THR A 405 14.73 22.89 14.17
CA THR A 405 13.75 23.79 13.55
C THR A 405 12.73 23.00 12.73
N LEU A 406 13.19 22.04 11.92
CA LEU A 406 12.33 21.13 11.18
C LEU A 406 11.45 20.30 12.12
N GLN A 407 12.00 19.78 13.22
CA GLN A 407 11.24 19.07 14.24
C GLN A 407 10.13 19.94 14.82
N LYS A 408 10.43 21.18 15.23
CA LYS A 408 9.42 22.12 15.75
C LYS A 408 8.30 22.40 14.74
N ILE A 409 8.64 22.58 13.46
CA ILE A 409 7.66 22.79 12.39
C ILE A 409 6.80 21.54 12.20
N SER A 410 7.43 20.36 12.14
CA SER A 410 6.74 19.08 11.97
C SER A 410 5.80 18.79 13.12
N VAL A 411 6.23 18.99 14.38
CA VAL A 411 5.37 18.88 15.56
C VAL A 411 4.19 19.83 15.45
N LYS A 412 4.41 21.11 15.15
CA LYS A 412 3.32 22.10 15.04
C LYS A 412 2.32 21.78 13.93
N ARG A 413 2.79 21.25 12.79
CA ARG A 413 1.94 20.97 11.62
C ARG A 413 1.21 19.64 11.71
N LEU A 414 1.83 18.65 12.33
CA LEU A 414 1.33 17.28 12.39
C LEU A 414 0.73 16.95 13.75
N SER A 415 0.87 17.77 14.80
CA SER A 415 0.29 17.53 16.13
C SER A 415 -1.19 17.25 16.04
N ASP A 416 -1.92 18.04 15.26
CA ASP A 416 -3.37 17.90 15.13
C ASP A 416 -3.72 16.53 14.54
N VAL A 417 -2.95 16.03 13.59
CA VAL A 417 -3.22 14.75 12.92
C VAL A 417 -2.48 13.58 13.60
N ALA A 418 -1.62 13.84 14.58
CA ALA A 418 -0.77 12.82 15.19
C ALA A 418 -1.61 11.73 15.88
N ASP A 419 -2.67 12.11 16.59
CA ASP A 419 -3.59 11.16 17.21
C ASP A 419 -4.33 10.32 16.17
N PHE A 420 -4.70 10.92 15.03
CA PHE A 420 -5.31 10.19 13.92
C PHE A 420 -4.34 9.19 13.28
N LEU A 421 -3.10 9.61 13.04
CA LEU A 421 -2.05 8.75 12.51
C LEU A 421 -1.71 7.64 13.50
N GLU A 422 -1.75 7.91 14.80
CA GLU A 422 -1.56 6.89 15.83
C GLU A 422 -2.68 5.86 15.79
N VAL A 423 -3.96 6.30 15.75
CA VAL A 423 -5.11 5.40 15.60
C VAL A 423 -5.02 4.62 14.28
N LYS A 424 -4.58 5.25 13.18
CA LYS A 424 -4.39 4.58 11.88
C LYS A 424 -3.21 3.60 11.86
N ALA A 425 -2.14 3.90 12.58
CA ALA A 425 -0.97 3.04 12.71
C ALA A 425 -1.22 1.87 13.66
N MET A 426 -2.28 1.91 14.48
CA MET A 426 -2.73 0.72 15.18
C MET A 426 -3.13 -0.33 14.14
N GLN A 427 -2.37 -1.43 14.09
CA GLN A 427 -2.73 -2.56 13.25
C GLN A 427 -4.09 -3.12 13.73
N ASN A 428 -5.11 -3.04 12.86
CA ASN A 428 -6.46 -3.55 13.11
C ASN A 428 -6.54 -5.08 13.27
N ILE A 429 -5.41 -5.74 13.02
CA ILE A 429 -5.25 -7.16 13.21
C ILE A 429 -4.75 -7.36 14.65
N THR A 430 -5.67 -7.64 15.55
CA THR A 430 -5.34 -8.09 16.90
C THR A 430 -5.48 -9.60 16.97
N MET A 431 -4.84 -10.24 17.95
CA MET A 431 -5.07 -11.67 18.18
C MET A 431 -6.56 -11.98 18.45
N ALA A 432 -7.35 -11.03 18.97
CA ALA A 432 -8.78 -11.18 19.17
C ALA A 432 -9.60 -11.18 17.86
N SER A 433 -9.06 -10.63 16.77
CA SER A 433 -9.67 -10.68 15.43
C SER A 433 -9.66 -12.11 14.86
N TYR A 434 -8.84 -13.00 15.41
CA TYR A 434 -8.85 -14.42 15.09
C TYR A 434 -9.61 -15.18 16.18
N PRO A 435 -10.64 -15.96 15.84
CA PRO A 435 -11.39 -16.68 16.85
C PRO A 435 -10.47 -17.65 17.60
N PHE A 436 -10.23 -17.41 18.88
CA PHE A 436 -9.39 -18.27 19.73
C PHE A 436 -9.83 -19.75 19.67
N PHE A 437 -11.15 -19.99 19.57
CA PHE A 437 -11.73 -21.32 19.38
C PHE A 437 -11.30 -22.02 18.09
N LYS A 438 -10.94 -21.28 17.03
CA LYS A 438 -10.47 -21.85 15.75
C LYS A 438 -8.99 -22.22 15.78
N TYR A 439 -8.20 -21.65 16.70
CA TYR A 439 -6.74 -21.82 16.77
C TYR A 439 -6.28 -21.97 18.23
N PRO A 440 -6.68 -23.05 18.93
CA PRO A 440 -6.31 -23.24 20.33
C PRO A 440 -4.78 -23.24 20.50
N GLY A 441 -4.32 -22.52 21.53
CA GLY A 441 -2.91 -22.42 21.88
C GLY A 441 -2.06 -21.49 21.00
N LEU A 442 -2.62 -20.90 19.94
CA LEU A 442 -1.91 -19.89 19.13
C LEU A 442 -1.71 -18.59 19.91
N ILE A 443 -0.46 -18.13 19.98
CA ILE A 443 -0.08 -16.91 20.71
C ILE A 443 0.17 -15.75 19.74
N HIS A 444 0.88 -16.01 18.64
CA HIS A 444 1.24 -14.99 17.66
C HIS A 444 1.67 -15.62 16.33
N PHE A 445 1.62 -14.84 15.25
CA PHE A 445 2.17 -15.23 13.95
C PHE A 445 2.70 -14.02 13.18
N ILE A 446 3.59 -14.29 12.23
CA ILE A 446 4.11 -13.32 11.27
C ILE A 446 4.05 -13.97 9.89
N TYR A 447 3.30 -13.38 8.99
CA TYR A 447 3.23 -13.76 7.58
C TYR A 447 3.94 -12.69 6.74
N ILE A 448 4.75 -13.12 5.77
CA ILE A 448 5.46 -12.23 4.87
C ILE A 448 5.35 -12.74 3.44
N ASP A 449 4.81 -11.90 2.56
CA ASP A 449 4.87 -12.08 1.12
C ASP A 449 6.20 -11.50 0.61
N ARG A 450 7.08 -12.34 0.05
CA ARG A 450 8.41 -11.93 -0.41
C ARG A 450 8.43 -11.40 -1.84
N ASN A 451 7.30 -11.39 -2.52
CA ASN A 451 7.13 -10.79 -3.83
C ASN A 451 6.85 -9.28 -3.70
N SER A 452 6.08 -8.89 -2.69
CA SER A 452 5.79 -7.48 -2.37
C SER A 452 6.54 -6.93 -1.15
N ASP A 453 7.20 -7.81 -0.39
CA ASP A 453 7.75 -7.51 0.94
C ASP A 453 6.67 -7.01 1.94
N CYS A 454 5.40 -7.36 1.71
CA CYS A 454 4.29 -7.10 2.63
C CYS A 454 4.36 -8.03 3.84
N LEU A 455 4.20 -7.48 5.05
CA LEU A 455 4.24 -8.21 6.31
C LEU A 455 2.93 -8.03 7.07
N ILE A 456 2.35 -9.14 7.50
CA ILE A 456 1.14 -9.20 8.32
C ILE A 456 1.48 -9.89 9.65
N ALA A 457 1.26 -9.18 10.76
CA ALA A 457 1.42 -9.74 12.10
C ALA A 457 0.41 -9.08 13.05
N PRO A 458 -0.22 -9.83 13.99
CA PRO A 458 -1.11 -9.23 14.96
C PRO A 458 -0.38 -8.33 15.97
N ASN A 459 -1.03 -7.28 16.47
CA ASN A 459 -0.39 -6.42 17.47
C ASN A 459 -0.09 -7.18 18.77
N VAL A 460 1.14 -7.04 19.29
CA VAL A 460 1.57 -7.61 20.58
C VAL A 460 1.40 -6.56 21.67
N VAL A 461 0.30 -6.64 22.43
CA VAL A 461 0.03 -5.73 23.54
C VAL A 461 1.03 -5.98 24.68
N VAL A 462 2.01 -5.09 24.83
CA VAL A 462 2.96 -5.13 25.95
C VAL A 462 2.29 -4.46 27.16
N LYS A 463 1.78 -5.24 28.11
CA LYS A 463 1.34 -4.69 29.40
C LYS A 463 2.56 -4.17 30.15
N LYS A 464 2.60 -2.86 30.44
CA LYS A 464 3.60 -2.26 31.35
C LYS A 464 3.42 -2.91 32.73
N GLY A 465 4.42 -3.66 33.21
CA GLY A 465 4.43 -4.18 34.58
C GLY A 465 4.92 -5.62 34.80
N HIS A 466 5.25 -6.41 33.78
CA HIS A 466 5.88 -7.72 34.01
C HIS A 466 7.40 -7.61 34.19
N LEU A 467 7.77 -7.36 35.45
CA LEU A 467 8.86 -7.91 36.26
C LEU A 467 10.22 -8.26 35.61
N ASN A 468 11.25 -7.81 36.32
CA ASN A 468 12.66 -8.17 36.30
C ASN A 468 12.98 -9.59 35.79
N GLY A 469 13.78 -9.66 34.71
CA GLY A 469 14.55 -10.85 34.35
C GLY A 469 13.98 -11.76 33.25
N THR A 470 12.68 -11.75 32.97
CA THR A 470 12.09 -12.54 31.87
C THR A 470 12.01 -11.75 30.56
N PRO A 471 12.45 -12.31 29.41
CA PRO A 471 12.29 -11.64 28.12
C PRO A 471 10.82 -11.40 27.83
N SER A 472 10.47 -10.17 27.45
CA SER A 472 9.12 -9.83 26.98
C SER A 472 8.70 -10.75 25.83
N LEU A 473 7.39 -11.01 25.68
CA LEU A 473 6.86 -11.79 24.55
C LEU A 473 7.38 -11.28 23.20
N LYS A 474 7.49 -9.95 23.05
CA LYS A 474 8.09 -9.30 21.88
C LYS A 474 9.54 -9.72 21.64
N GLN A 475 10.38 -9.76 22.69
CA GLN A 475 11.76 -10.24 22.59
C GLN A 475 11.83 -11.73 22.22
N LYS A 476 10.95 -12.57 22.78
CA LYS A 476 10.87 -14.00 22.41
C LYS A 476 10.49 -14.18 20.94
N ILE A 477 9.52 -13.42 20.43
CA ILE A 477 9.10 -13.41 19.01
C ILE A 477 10.27 -13.00 18.10
N TRP A 478 10.99 -11.92 18.42
CA TRP A 478 12.11 -11.50 17.57
C TRP A 478 13.30 -12.47 17.63
N LYS A 479 13.57 -13.07 18.81
CA LYS A 479 14.55 -14.16 18.93
C LYS A 479 14.15 -15.34 18.06
N MET A 480 12.86 -15.71 18.03
CA MET A 480 12.35 -16.75 17.13
C MET A 480 12.65 -16.43 15.67
N VAL A 481 12.34 -15.23 15.20
CA VAL A 481 12.62 -14.81 13.82
C VAL A 481 14.11 -14.94 13.48
N SER A 482 14.99 -14.50 14.39
CA SER A 482 16.44 -14.62 14.21
C SER A 482 16.92 -16.08 14.18
N VAL A 483 16.30 -16.97 14.95
CA VAL A 483 16.63 -18.41 14.95
C VAL A 483 16.12 -19.08 13.68
N GLY A 484 14.84 -18.91 13.32
CA GLY A 484 14.24 -19.51 12.13
C GLY A 484 14.99 -19.15 10.85
N ARG A 485 15.40 -17.88 10.69
CA ARG A 485 16.19 -17.46 9.51
C ARG A 485 17.60 -18.04 9.45
N ARG A 486 18.22 -18.33 10.61
CA ARG A 486 19.51 -19.04 10.65
C ARG A 486 19.36 -20.50 10.23
N TYR A 487 18.19 -21.10 10.44
CA TYR A 487 17.94 -22.50 10.13
C TYR A 487 17.88 -22.82 8.62
N ILE A 488 17.56 -21.85 7.75
CA ILE A 488 17.69 -22.07 6.30
C ILE A 488 19.18 -22.28 5.95
N ASP A 489 19.62 -23.53 5.85
CA ASP A 489 21.01 -23.91 5.57
C ASP A 489 21.29 -24.17 4.08
N GLY A 490 20.24 -24.14 3.25
CA GLY A 490 20.34 -24.31 1.80
C GLY A 490 20.43 -25.75 1.34
N ILE A 491 20.40 -26.71 2.27
CA ILE A 491 20.64 -28.10 1.92
C ILE A 491 19.32 -28.83 1.75
N LYS A 492 18.33 -28.71 2.64
CA LYS A 492 16.98 -29.33 2.46
C LYS A 492 15.80 -28.66 3.20
N ASN A 493 16.05 -27.76 4.15
CA ASN A 493 15.03 -27.44 5.13
C ASN A 493 14.41 -26.05 4.92
N PHE A 494 13.18 -26.02 4.42
CA PHE A 494 12.36 -24.82 4.31
C PHE A 494 11.38 -24.65 5.48
N CYS A 495 11.29 -25.63 6.37
CA CYS A 495 10.50 -25.54 7.58
C CYS A 495 11.28 -26.01 8.80
N CYS A 496 11.01 -25.42 9.96
CA CYS A 496 11.44 -25.97 11.25
C CYS A 496 10.40 -25.75 12.33
N LEU A 497 10.42 -26.68 13.27
CA LEU A 497 9.72 -26.60 14.52
C LEU A 497 10.73 -26.77 15.64
N TRP A 498 10.72 -25.88 16.62
CA TRP A 498 11.56 -26.01 17.81
C TRP A 498 10.83 -25.48 19.04
N LYS A 499 11.35 -25.85 20.21
CA LYS A 499 10.80 -25.48 21.51
C LYS A 499 11.76 -24.52 22.22
N ASP A 500 11.22 -23.52 22.92
CA ASP A 500 11.96 -22.65 23.84
C ASP A 500 11.12 -22.46 25.11
N ASN A 501 11.50 -23.17 26.18
CA ASN A 501 10.74 -23.22 27.43
C ASN A 501 9.27 -23.58 27.15
N ASP A 502 8.33 -22.70 27.50
CA ASP A 502 6.89 -22.95 27.46
C ASP A 502 6.25 -22.72 26.07
N LEU A 503 7.06 -22.47 25.03
CA LEU A 503 6.59 -22.09 23.70
C LEU A 503 7.11 -23.03 22.61
N TYR A 504 6.22 -23.37 21.68
CA TYR A 504 6.58 -23.93 20.39
C TYR A 504 6.68 -22.82 19.34
N PHE A 505 7.74 -22.91 18.55
CA PHE A 505 8.01 -22.03 17.44
C PHE A 505 8.02 -22.83 16.15
N TYR A 506 7.23 -22.37 15.18
CA TYR A 506 7.17 -22.94 13.85
C TYR A 506 7.55 -21.88 12.83
N TYR A 507 8.35 -22.29 11.86
CA TYR A 507 8.83 -21.46 10.76
C TYR A 507 8.71 -22.24 9.46
N ASN A 508 8.23 -21.58 8.41
CA ASN A 508 8.06 -22.18 7.09
C ASN A 508 8.31 -21.17 5.96
N ILE A 509 8.99 -21.62 4.91
CA ILE A 509 9.04 -21.00 3.60
C ILE A 509 8.40 -21.97 2.61
N TRP A 510 7.57 -21.45 1.72
CA TRP A 510 7.06 -22.23 0.61
C TRP A 510 6.98 -21.39 -0.66
N PHE A 511 6.75 -22.09 -1.77
CA PHE A 511 6.68 -21.51 -3.10
C PHE A 511 5.36 -21.89 -3.74
N GLU A 512 4.78 -20.95 -4.47
CA GLU A 512 3.55 -21.18 -5.25
C GLU A 512 3.75 -20.76 -6.69
N ASP A 513 3.03 -21.40 -7.61
CA ASP A 513 2.90 -20.91 -8.98
C ASP A 513 1.87 -19.77 -9.07
N SER A 514 1.74 -19.16 -10.25
CA SER A 514 0.76 -18.08 -10.49
C SER A 514 -0.71 -18.53 -10.36
N THR A 515 -0.98 -19.82 -10.17
CA THR A 515 -2.31 -20.37 -9.92
C THR A 515 -2.59 -20.63 -8.44
N GLY A 516 -1.63 -20.32 -7.56
CA GLY A 516 -1.72 -20.53 -6.11
C GLY A 516 -1.45 -21.99 -5.69
N ARG A 517 -0.88 -22.82 -6.58
CA ARG A 517 -0.52 -24.20 -6.23
C ARG A 517 0.85 -24.22 -5.60
N VAL A 518 0.97 -24.88 -4.45
CA VAL A 518 2.26 -25.09 -3.77
C VAL A 518 3.16 -25.99 -4.62
N ILE A 519 4.34 -25.46 -4.98
CA ILE A 519 5.35 -26.15 -5.79
C ILE A 519 6.59 -26.45 -4.94
N LYS A 520 7.27 -27.57 -5.25
CA LYS A 520 8.50 -27.98 -4.57
C LYS A 520 9.72 -27.55 -5.39
N PRO A 521 10.82 -27.11 -4.74
CA PRO A 521 12.08 -26.81 -5.42
C PRO A 521 12.55 -27.96 -6.32
N THR A 522 12.97 -27.63 -7.53
CA THR A 522 13.52 -28.61 -8.49
C THR A 522 15.04 -28.75 -8.37
N ALA A 523 15.70 -27.76 -7.77
CA ALA A 523 17.14 -27.76 -7.51
C ALA A 523 17.45 -27.31 -6.06
N HIS A 524 18.67 -27.62 -5.61
CA HIS A 524 19.15 -27.29 -4.28
C HIS A 524 19.99 -26.00 -4.33
N PRO A 525 19.62 -24.94 -3.59
CA PRO A 525 20.29 -23.65 -3.68
C PRO A 525 21.64 -23.63 -2.93
N ASN A 526 22.72 -23.21 -3.59
CA ASN A 526 24.02 -23.05 -2.93
C ASN A 526 24.11 -21.68 -2.21
N LEU A 527 23.93 -21.68 -0.88
CA LEU A 527 23.85 -20.44 -0.09
C LEU A 527 25.20 -19.76 0.24
N LYS A 528 26.36 -20.29 -0.18
CA LYS A 528 27.69 -19.79 0.22
C LYS A 528 27.93 -18.29 -0.08
N HIS A 529 27.24 -17.73 -1.07
CA HIS A 529 27.37 -16.32 -1.48
C HIS A 529 26.02 -15.58 -1.55
N PHE A 530 25.03 -16.03 -0.80
CA PHE A 530 23.74 -15.35 -0.79
C PHE A 530 23.81 -14.02 -0.02
N PRO A 531 23.02 -13.01 -0.43
CA PRO A 531 22.83 -11.79 0.36
C PRO A 531 22.36 -12.09 1.80
N LYS A 532 22.50 -11.14 2.73
CA LYS A 532 21.97 -11.32 4.09
C LYS A 532 20.45 -11.47 4.06
N LYS A 533 19.94 -12.38 4.90
CA LYS A 533 18.51 -12.59 5.16
C LYS A 533 17.99 -11.51 6.10
N GLY A 534 16.71 -11.15 6.00
CA GLY A 534 16.12 -10.13 6.87
C GLY A 534 14.72 -9.70 6.42
N ILE A 535 14.19 -8.66 7.08
CA ILE A 535 12.83 -8.15 6.80
C ILE A 535 12.79 -7.47 5.44
N ILE A 536 13.76 -6.59 5.13
CA ILE A 536 13.86 -5.87 3.85
C ILE A 536 15.00 -6.49 3.04
N CYS A 537 14.80 -7.72 2.55
CA CYS A 537 15.87 -8.52 1.93
C CYS A 537 15.40 -9.21 0.65
N GLY A 538 14.61 -8.54 -0.19
CA GLY A 538 14.10 -9.09 -1.45
C GLY A 538 15.18 -9.70 -2.36
N ASN A 539 16.43 -9.20 -2.32
CA ASN A 539 17.54 -9.78 -3.09
C ASN A 539 17.89 -11.22 -2.67
N PHE A 540 17.77 -11.57 -1.39
CA PHE A 540 17.99 -12.94 -0.92
C PHE A 540 16.93 -13.89 -1.48
N TYR A 541 15.65 -13.56 -1.29
CA TYR A 541 14.53 -14.43 -1.68
C TYR A 541 14.39 -14.53 -3.20
N LYS A 542 14.66 -13.45 -3.96
CA LYS A 542 14.74 -13.50 -5.42
C LYS A 542 15.80 -14.49 -5.92
N ARG A 543 17.00 -14.45 -5.32
CA ARG A 543 18.06 -15.39 -5.65
C ARG A 543 17.73 -16.82 -5.20
N LEU A 544 17.03 -16.97 -4.08
CA LEU A 544 16.54 -18.27 -3.60
C LEU A 544 15.59 -18.91 -4.61
N VAL A 545 14.61 -18.16 -5.14
CA VAL A 545 13.69 -18.64 -6.18
C VAL A 545 14.43 -19.03 -7.45
N GLN A 546 15.40 -18.23 -7.90
CA GLN A 546 16.22 -18.52 -9.09
C GLN A 546 16.98 -19.86 -8.98
N GLU A 547 17.60 -20.10 -7.82
CA GLU A 547 18.40 -21.30 -7.59
C GLU A 547 17.52 -22.54 -7.30
N CYS A 548 16.31 -22.35 -6.74
CA CYS A 548 15.36 -23.44 -6.52
C CYS A 548 14.64 -23.88 -7.79
N PHE A 549 14.47 -22.99 -8.78
CA PHE A 549 13.68 -23.22 -9.99
C PHE A 549 14.37 -22.68 -11.26
N PRO A 550 15.55 -23.21 -11.64
CA PRO A 550 16.36 -22.65 -12.73
C PRO A 550 15.70 -22.73 -14.12
N ALA A 551 14.73 -23.62 -14.32
CA ALA A 551 14.03 -23.82 -15.59
C ALA A 551 12.70 -23.04 -15.69
N ALA A 552 12.25 -22.39 -14.62
CA ALA A 552 10.98 -21.68 -14.60
C ALA A 552 11.12 -20.21 -15.00
N SER A 553 10.08 -19.65 -15.61
CA SER A 553 9.97 -18.19 -15.77
C SER A 553 9.75 -17.56 -14.39
N HIS A 554 10.82 -17.02 -13.81
CA HIS A 554 10.89 -16.51 -12.43
C HIS A 554 9.79 -15.51 -12.02
N ASN A 555 9.15 -14.83 -12.98
CA ASN A 555 8.02 -13.92 -12.71
C ASN A 555 6.72 -14.64 -12.31
N HIS A 556 6.66 -15.97 -12.41
CA HIS A 556 5.48 -16.77 -12.11
C HIS A 556 5.59 -17.58 -10.81
N ILE A 557 6.70 -17.44 -10.06
CA ILE A 557 6.90 -18.13 -8.80
C ILE A 557 6.82 -17.14 -7.65
N LEU A 558 5.89 -17.40 -6.73
CA LEU A 558 5.66 -16.65 -5.52
C LEU A 558 6.41 -17.31 -4.35
N CYS A 559 6.95 -16.51 -3.44
CA CYS A 559 7.71 -16.96 -2.28
C CYS A 559 7.12 -16.34 -1.01
N TYR A 560 6.81 -17.20 -0.05
CA TYR A 560 6.19 -16.80 1.21
C TYR A 560 7.01 -17.27 2.40
N GLU A 561 6.96 -16.50 3.48
CA GLU A 561 7.60 -16.81 4.74
C GLU A 561 6.58 -16.67 5.88
N PHE A 562 6.52 -17.66 6.76
CA PHE A 562 5.58 -17.67 7.87
C PHE A 562 6.24 -18.13 9.16
N PHE A 563 5.91 -17.44 10.25
CA PHE A 563 6.28 -17.78 11.61
C PHE A 563 5.02 -17.89 12.46
N CYS A 564 4.94 -18.88 13.35
CA CYS A 564 3.93 -18.88 14.40
C CYS A 564 4.48 -19.39 15.74
N VAL A 565 3.82 -18.93 16.79
CA VAL A 565 4.13 -19.25 18.18
C VAL A 565 2.90 -19.88 18.80
N HIS A 566 3.08 -21.04 19.42
CA HIS A 566 2.03 -21.75 20.16
C HIS A 566 2.48 -22.05 21.59
N LEU A 567 1.52 -22.27 22.48
CA LEU A 567 1.77 -22.83 23.80
C LEU A 567 2.33 -24.26 23.66
N GLU A 568 3.21 -24.65 24.58
CA GLU A 568 3.76 -26.00 24.65
C GLU A 568 2.70 -27.10 24.66
N SER A 569 1.53 -26.85 25.26
CA SER A 569 0.43 -27.82 25.30
C SER A 569 -0.19 -28.14 23.93
N THR A 570 0.21 -27.44 22.86
CA THR A 570 -0.37 -27.60 21.52
C THR A 570 0.32 -28.74 20.76
N PRO A 571 -0.42 -29.75 20.26
CA PRO A 571 0.16 -30.82 19.47
C PRO A 571 0.83 -30.31 18.18
N VAL A 572 1.95 -30.92 17.80
CA VAL A 572 2.73 -30.52 16.61
C VAL A 572 1.90 -30.55 15.32
N GLU A 573 1.07 -31.58 15.15
CA GLU A 573 0.19 -31.71 13.98
C GLU A 573 -0.80 -30.55 13.90
N THR A 574 -1.34 -30.13 15.05
CA THR A 574 -2.24 -28.97 15.17
C THR A 574 -1.53 -27.67 14.83
N ILE A 575 -0.26 -27.49 15.24
CA ILE A 575 0.54 -26.31 14.88
C ILE A 575 0.70 -26.21 13.34
N VAL A 576 1.03 -27.32 12.69
CA VAL A 576 1.19 -27.36 11.23
C VAL A 576 -0.14 -27.12 10.53
N ASP A 577 -1.24 -27.72 10.98
CA ASP A 577 -2.57 -27.48 10.42
C ASP A 577 -3.04 -26.03 10.59
N HIS A 578 -2.84 -25.45 11.78
CA HIS A 578 -3.09 -24.04 12.06
C HIS A 578 -2.32 -23.14 11.09
N SER A 579 -1.03 -23.42 10.86
CA SER A 579 -0.20 -22.62 9.96
C SER A 579 -0.76 -22.57 8.53
N ARG A 580 -1.17 -23.73 7.97
CA ARG A 580 -1.76 -23.80 6.63
C ARG A 580 -3.07 -23.03 6.55
N LYS A 581 -3.98 -23.25 7.52
CA LYS A 581 -5.29 -22.58 7.56
C LYS A 581 -5.15 -21.07 7.70
N LEU A 582 -4.21 -20.59 8.51
CA LEU A 582 -3.92 -19.17 8.67
C LEU A 582 -3.40 -18.56 7.36
N CYS A 583 -2.44 -19.20 6.70
CA CYS A 583 -1.90 -18.70 5.42
C CYS A 583 -3.00 -18.58 4.35
N THR A 584 -3.90 -19.56 4.23
CA THR A 584 -5.03 -19.49 3.28
C THR A 584 -6.01 -18.37 3.62
N GLN A 585 -6.33 -18.16 4.90
CA GLN A 585 -7.23 -17.08 5.31
C GLN A 585 -6.61 -15.69 5.17
N LEU A 586 -5.31 -15.55 5.45
CA LEU A 586 -4.60 -14.27 5.35
C LEU A 586 -4.57 -13.74 3.92
N TRP A 587 -4.53 -14.64 2.93
CA TRP A 587 -4.69 -14.29 1.52
C TRP A 587 -6.01 -13.56 1.23
N ASP A 588 -7.11 -14.03 1.82
CA ASP A 588 -8.44 -13.43 1.65
C ASP A 588 -8.50 -12.00 2.23
N PHE A 589 -7.66 -11.69 3.23
CA PHE A 589 -7.56 -10.35 3.82
C PHE A 589 -6.62 -9.41 3.06
N SER A 590 -5.59 -9.93 2.39
CA SER A 590 -4.62 -9.12 1.65
C SER A 590 -5.13 -8.61 0.30
N GLY A 591 -6.18 -9.24 -0.27
CA GLY A 591 -6.80 -8.81 -1.53
C GLY A 591 -5.87 -8.90 -2.76
N ALA A 592 -6.40 -8.54 -3.93
CA ALA A 592 -5.60 -8.49 -5.17
C ALA A 592 -4.69 -7.25 -5.19
N TYR A 593 -3.43 -7.48 -5.53
CA TYR A 593 -2.37 -6.48 -5.70
C TYR A 593 -2.76 -5.27 -6.57
N ARG A 594 -2.26 -4.09 -6.16
CA ARG A 594 -1.88 -2.86 -6.94
C ARG A 594 -2.56 -1.55 -6.51
N THR A 595 -2.38 -1.12 -5.26
CA THR A 595 -2.41 0.33 -4.98
C THR A 595 -1.27 0.72 -4.04
N SER A 596 -0.46 1.69 -4.48
CA SER A 596 0.71 2.26 -3.79
C SER A 596 0.38 3.02 -2.48
N LEU A 597 -0.81 2.78 -1.90
CA LEU A 597 -1.40 3.50 -0.77
C LEU A 597 -1.42 2.69 0.53
N ASP A 598 -0.86 1.47 0.52
CA ASP A 598 -0.73 0.60 1.70
C ASP A 598 0.49 0.92 2.59
N LEU A 599 1.21 2.01 2.30
CA LEU A 599 2.35 2.50 3.10
C LEU A 599 2.02 3.72 3.98
N LEU A 600 0.74 3.95 4.31
CA LEU A 600 0.31 4.99 5.26
C LEU A 600 -0.66 4.48 6.31
#